data_AF-A0A553Z6F5-F1
#
_entry.id   AF-A0A553Z6F5-F1
#
_cell.length_a   1.000
_cell.length_b   1.000
_cell.length_c   1.000
_cell.angle_alpha   90.00
_cell.angle_beta   90.00
_cell.angle_gamma   90.00
#
_symmetry.space_group_name_H-M   'P 1'
#
loop_
_entity.id
_entity.type
_entity.pdbx_description
1 polymer ?
#
loop_
_entity_poly.entity_id
_entity_poly.type
_entity_poly.pdbx_seq_one_letter_code
_entity_poly.pdbx_strand_id
1 'polypeptide(L)'
;MTDTAFHELITVQRYAAHLSDLDTKDRDARLNTIAEFAEFVGRTPDEMIAEIFNEETRKYRKRGFYSDRVKEFSAALDGPRNRQLARGNVIRSFFIANGRRIPPEQPDWI
;
A
#
# COMPACT_ATOMS: atom_id res chain seq x y z
N MET A 1 -15.02 3.55 -5.84
CA MET A 1 -15.20 2.13 -5.44
C MET A 1 -16.09 2.11 -4.21
N THR A 2 -17.13 1.27 -4.14
CA THR A 2 -17.94 1.14 -2.92
C THR A 2 -17.15 0.37 -1.87
N ASP A 3 -17.45 0.60 -0.59
CA ASP A 3 -16.80 -0.07 0.55
C ASP A 3 -16.86 -1.60 0.42
N THR A 4 -18.03 -2.15 0.09
CA THR A 4 -18.23 -3.59 -0.15
C THR A 4 -17.32 -4.13 -1.27
N ALA A 5 -17.22 -3.43 -2.40
CA ALA A 5 -16.41 -3.88 -3.53
C ALA A 5 -14.90 -3.85 -3.21
N PHE A 6 -14.46 -2.96 -2.33
CA PHE A 6 -13.06 -2.93 -1.86
C PHE A 6 -12.71 -4.14 -1.00
N HIS A 7 -13.57 -4.48 -0.04
CA HIS A 7 -13.35 -5.60 0.88
C HIS A 7 -13.45 -6.98 0.20
N GLU A 8 -14.07 -7.05 -0.98
CA GLU A 8 -14.14 -8.27 -1.80
C GLU A 8 -12.85 -8.57 -2.59
N LEU A 9 -11.94 -7.59 -2.74
CA LEU A 9 -10.70 -7.78 -3.48
C LEU A 9 -9.77 -8.75 -2.76
N ILE A 10 -9.24 -9.73 -3.50
CA ILE A 10 -8.45 -10.82 -2.90
C ILE A 10 -7.17 -10.30 -2.24
N THR A 11 -6.56 -9.25 -2.79
CA THR A 11 -5.35 -8.65 -2.20
C THR A 11 -5.64 -7.90 -0.91
N VAL A 12 -6.85 -7.32 -0.80
CA VAL A 12 -7.34 -6.66 0.42
C VAL A 12 -7.66 -7.70 1.49
N GLN A 13 -8.33 -8.79 1.15
CA GLN A 13 -8.62 -9.89 2.08
C GLN A 13 -7.35 -10.51 2.66
N ARG A 14 -6.33 -10.75 1.82
CA ARG A 14 -5.02 -11.22 2.26
C ARG A 14 -4.38 -10.25 3.25
N TYR A 15 -4.43 -8.95 2.96
CA TYR A 15 -3.89 -7.96 3.87
C TYR A 15 -4.69 -7.88 5.18
N ALA A 16 -6.02 -7.92 5.12
CA ALA A 16 -6.87 -7.94 6.31
C ALA A 16 -6.58 -9.15 7.22
N ALA A 17 -6.34 -10.33 6.63
CA ALA A 17 -5.91 -11.52 7.37
C ALA A 17 -4.54 -11.32 8.06
N HIS A 18 -3.63 -10.55 7.45
CA HIS A 18 -2.35 -10.16 8.04
C HIS A 18 -2.46 -9.15 9.19
N LEU A 19 -3.64 -8.57 9.43
CA LEU A 19 -3.90 -7.61 10.50
C LEU A 19 -4.80 -8.20 11.60
N SER A 20 -4.97 -9.52 11.64
CA SER A 20 -5.92 -10.19 12.53
C SER A 20 -5.62 -10.01 14.03
N ASP A 21 -4.39 -9.63 14.37
CA ASP A 21 -3.90 -9.35 15.71
C ASP A 21 -4.16 -7.91 16.17
N LEU A 22 -4.57 -7.01 15.26
CA LEU A 22 -4.90 -5.63 15.58
C LEU A 22 -6.35 -5.50 16.05
N ASP A 23 -6.60 -4.45 16.85
CA ASP A 23 -7.97 -4.07 17.13
C ASP A 23 -8.68 -3.56 15.87
N THR A 24 -10.01 -3.47 15.94
CA THR A 24 -10.85 -3.10 14.79
C THR A 24 -10.52 -1.70 14.28
N LYS A 25 -10.24 -0.73 15.17
CA LYS A 25 -9.97 0.65 14.79
C LYS A 25 -8.64 0.77 14.03
N ASP A 26 -7.60 0.11 14.53
CA ASP A 26 -6.28 0.13 13.90
C ASP A 26 -6.28 -0.63 12.56
N ARG A 27 -7.01 -1.75 12.50
CA ARG A 27 -7.22 -2.49 11.25
C ARG A 27 -7.93 -1.64 10.21
N ASP A 28 -9.05 -1.02 10.56
CA ASP A 28 -9.85 -0.23 9.64
C ASP A 28 -9.08 1.03 9.18
N ALA A 29 -8.30 1.67 10.05
CA ALA A 29 -7.43 2.78 9.68
C ALA A 29 -6.38 2.38 8.63
N ARG A 30 -5.80 1.18 8.74
CA ARG A 30 -4.85 0.66 7.74
C ARG A 30 -5.54 0.34 6.42
N LEU A 31 -6.71 -0.28 6.46
CA LEU A 31 -7.49 -0.59 5.26
C LEU A 31 -7.93 0.69 4.54
N ASN A 32 -8.37 1.71 5.27
CA ASN A 32 -8.67 3.03 4.71
C ASN A 32 -7.46 3.66 4.04
N THR A 33 -6.27 3.55 4.64
CA THR A 33 -5.02 4.04 4.02
C THR A 33 -4.76 3.36 2.66
N ILE A 34 -5.07 2.06 2.53
CA ILE A 34 -4.92 1.35 1.25
C ILE A 34 -5.98 1.81 0.24
N ALA A 35 -7.23 2.00 0.65
CA ALA A 35 -8.30 2.50 -0.22
C ALA A 35 -7.98 3.90 -0.77
N GLU A 36 -7.56 4.82 0.10
CA GLU A 36 -7.15 6.18 -0.27
C GLU A 36 -5.94 6.18 -1.21
N PHE A 37 -4.96 5.31 -0.95
CA PHE A 37 -3.79 5.20 -1.83
C PHE A 37 -4.15 4.65 -3.21
N ALA A 38 -5.03 3.64 -3.26
CA ALA A 38 -5.54 3.05 -4.49
C ALA A 38 -6.27 4.11 -5.35
N GLU A 39 -7.12 4.93 -4.73
CA GLU A 39 -7.77 6.06 -5.38
C GLU A 39 -6.75 7.10 -5.88
N PHE A 40 -5.78 7.47 -5.05
CA PHE A 40 -4.72 8.42 -5.40
C PHE A 40 -3.92 8.00 -6.65
N VAL A 41 -3.58 6.71 -6.78
CA VAL A 41 -2.85 6.20 -7.96
C VAL A 41 -3.77 5.84 -9.14
N GLY A 42 -5.09 5.94 -8.96
CA GLY A 42 -6.09 5.58 -9.98
C GLY A 42 -6.08 4.09 -10.34
N ARG A 43 -5.84 3.20 -9.37
CA ARG A 43 -5.80 1.75 -9.54
C ARG A 43 -6.53 1.04 -8.42
N THR A 44 -7.07 -0.14 -8.70
CA THR A 44 -7.51 -1.06 -7.66
C THR A 44 -6.32 -1.72 -6.95
N PRO A 45 -6.46 -2.14 -5.69
CA PRO A 45 -5.48 -2.96 -4.98
C PRO A 45 -4.98 -4.19 -5.78
N ASP A 46 -5.87 -4.88 -6.48
CA ASP A 46 -5.52 -6.05 -7.30
C ASP A 46 -4.65 -5.66 -8.51
N GLU A 47 -5.00 -4.58 -9.22
CA GLU A 47 -4.16 -4.05 -10.29
C GLU A 47 -2.78 -3.63 -9.77
N MET A 48 -2.70 -3.01 -8.60
CA MET A 48 -1.42 -2.60 -8.02
C MET A 48 -0.47 -3.79 -7.83
N ILE A 49 -0.98 -4.91 -7.34
CA ILE A 49 -0.21 -6.15 -7.13
C ILE A 49 0.12 -6.85 -8.46
N ALA A 50 -0.78 -6.81 -9.44
CA ALA A 50 -0.55 -7.38 -10.77
C ALA A 50 0.51 -6.61 -11.56
N GLU A 51 0.49 -5.27 -11.50
CA GLU A 51 1.37 -4.42 -12.31
C GLU A 51 2.82 -4.35 -11.78
N ILE A 52 3.02 -4.51 -10.47
CA ILE A 52 4.34 -4.35 -9.88
C ILE A 52 5.31 -5.48 -10.28
N PHE A 53 4.81 -6.69 -10.54
CA PHE A 53 5.60 -7.89 -10.82
C PHE A 53 5.03 -8.68 -11.99
N ASN A 54 5.85 -8.90 -13.01
CA ASN A 54 5.49 -9.74 -14.14
C ASN A 54 5.81 -11.21 -13.81
N GLU A 55 4.78 -12.05 -13.77
CA GLU A 55 4.90 -13.45 -13.34
C GLU A 55 5.63 -14.34 -14.35
N GLU A 56 5.48 -14.06 -15.66
CA GLU A 56 6.14 -14.80 -16.74
C GLU A 56 7.66 -14.62 -16.71
N THR A 57 8.12 -13.37 -16.61
CA THR A 57 9.54 -12.99 -16.61
C THR A 57 10.16 -12.99 -15.22
N ARG A 58 9.35 -13.16 -14.17
CA ARG A 58 9.74 -13.12 -12.76
C ARG A 58 10.46 -11.82 -12.37
N LYS A 59 10.10 -10.70 -12.99
CA LYS A 59 10.76 -9.39 -12.84
C LYS A 59 9.82 -8.30 -12.35
N TYR A 60 10.34 -7.43 -11.50
CA TYR A 60 9.68 -6.18 -11.09
C TYR A 60 9.67 -5.17 -12.26
N ARG A 61 8.54 -4.49 -12.48
CA ARG A 61 8.38 -3.50 -13.57
C ARG A 61 8.04 -2.10 -13.06
N LYS A 62 7.10 -1.97 -12.12
CA LYS A 62 6.63 -0.68 -11.57
C LYS A 62 7.10 -0.40 -10.14
N ARG A 63 8.22 -1.00 -9.73
CA ARG A 63 8.71 -0.85 -8.35
C ARG A 63 9.11 0.60 -8.01
N GLY A 64 9.77 1.30 -8.94
CA GLY A 64 10.09 2.72 -8.80
C GLY A 64 8.82 3.58 -8.74
N PHE A 65 7.92 3.38 -9.71
CA PHE A 65 6.62 4.06 -9.75
C PHE A 65 5.86 3.99 -8.42
N TYR A 66 5.65 2.79 -7.85
CA TYR A 66 4.95 2.69 -6.56
C TYR A 66 5.75 3.27 -5.40
N SER A 67 7.08 3.18 -5.42
CA SER A 67 7.91 3.83 -4.40
C SER A 67 7.74 5.34 -4.41
N ASP A 68 7.73 5.96 -5.59
CA ASP A 68 7.59 7.41 -5.75
C ASP A 68 6.17 7.86 -5.35
N ARG A 69 5.14 7.11 -5.75
CA ARG A 69 3.76 7.40 -5.37
C ARG A 69 3.51 7.26 -3.88
N VAL A 70 4.14 6.29 -3.21
CA VAL A 70 4.09 6.18 -1.74
C VAL A 70 4.71 7.40 -1.08
N LYS A 71 5.85 7.88 -1.58
CA LYS A 71 6.51 9.10 -1.09
C LYS A 71 5.61 10.33 -1.26
N GLU A 72 5.04 10.50 -2.45
CA GLU A 72 4.14 11.62 -2.77
C GLU A 72 2.89 11.61 -1.89
N PHE A 73 2.21 10.46 -1.79
CA PHE A 73 1.01 10.29 -0.99
C PHE A 73 1.26 10.51 0.52
N SER A 74 2.39 10.02 1.02
CA SER A 74 2.77 10.16 2.43
C SER A 74 3.15 11.61 2.75
N ALA A 75 3.83 12.30 1.85
CA ALA A 75 4.22 13.70 2.02
C ALA A 75 3.03 14.67 1.98
N ALA A 76 1.93 14.30 1.33
CA ALA A 76 0.69 15.08 1.31
C ALA A 76 -0.04 15.10 2.67
N LEU A 77 0.35 14.25 3.63
CA LEU A 77 -0.17 14.30 4.99
C LEU A 77 0.50 15.42 5.79
N ASP A 78 -0.29 16.38 6.26
CA ASP A 78 0.17 17.40 7.19
C ASP A 78 0.67 16.78 8.51
N GLY A 79 1.86 17.19 8.93
CA GLY A 79 2.42 16.85 10.23
C GLY A 79 3.86 16.32 10.21
N PRO A 80 4.33 15.76 11.34
CA PRO A 80 5.71 15.33 11.49
C PRO A 80 6.08 14.20 10.52
N ARG A 81 7.33 14.21 10.04
CA ARG A 81 7.87 13.19 9.12
C ARG A 81 7.62 11.75 9.56
N ASN A 82 7.66 11.47 10.87
CA ASN A 82 7.38 10.14 11.42
C ASN A 82 5.97 9.64 11.10
N ARG A 83 4.96 10.52 11.08
CA ARG A 83 3.58 10.15 10.72
C ARG A 83 3.45 9.86 9.22
N GLN A 84 4.12 10.65 8.38
CA GLN A 84 4.19 10.41 6.94
C GLN A 84 4.83 9.04 6.65
N LEU A 85 5.98 8.76 7.26
CA LEU A 85 6.67 7.47 7.14
C LEU A 85 5.81 6.29 7.64
N ALA A 86 5.07 6.47 8.74
CA ALA A 86 4.14 5.45 9.24
C ALA A 86 3.05 5.13 8.21
N ARG A 87 2.46 6.14 7.55
CA ARG A 87 1.47 5.96 6.48
C ARG A 87 2.06 5.23 5.27
N GLY A 88 3.26 5.61 4.83
CA GLY A 88 3.96 4.90 3.75
C GLY A 88 4.29 3.45 4.09
N ASN A 89 4.60 3.17 5.36
CA ASN A 89 4.85 1.80 5.83
C ASN A 89 3.61 0.91 5.81
N VAL A 90 2.40 1.46 5.99
CA VAL A 90 1.14 0.71 5.81
C VAL A 90 1.03 0.21 4.38
N ILE A 91 1.25 1.09 3.40
CA ILE A 91 1.19 0.75 1.97
C ILE A 91 2.26 -0.29 1.62
N ARG A 92 3.47 -0.14 2.13
CA ARG A 92 4.54 -1.13 1.95
C ARG A 92 4.18 -2.48 2.56
N SER A 93 3.58 -2.50 3.75
CA SER A 93 3.12 -3.72 4.41
C SER A 93 2.05 -4.43 3.57
N PHE A 94 1.15 -3.70 2.90
CA PHE A 94 0.18 -4.26 1.96
C PHE A 94 0.83 -4.99 0.78
N PHE A 95 1.86 -4.40 0.14
CA PHE A 95 2.59 -5.10 -0.93
C PHE A 95 3.28 -6.38 -0.41
N ILE A 96 3.88 -6.32 0.79
CA ILE A 96 4.57 -7.46 1.41
C ILE A 96 3.60 -8.59 1.73
N ALA A 97 2.44 -8.28 2.32
CA ALA A 97 1.36 -9.23 2.59
C ALA A 97 0.88 -9.95 1.32
N ASN A 98 1.01 -9.30 0.16
CA ASN A 98 0.68 -9.84 -1.15
C ASN A 98 1.89 -10.43 -1.90
N GLY A 99 3.00 -10.69 -1.19
CA GLY A 99 4.18 -11.35 -1.75
C GLY A 99 4.99 -10.49 -2.71
N ARG A 100 4.87 -9.16 -2.62
CA ARG A 100 5.59 -8.18 -3.44
C ARG A 100 6.42 -7.25 -2.56
N ARG A 101 7.40 -6.56 -3.16
CA ARG A 101 8.29 -5.65 -2.43
C ARG A 101 8.39 -4.29 -3.10
N ILE A 102 8.11 -3.25 -2.33
CA ILE A 102 8.56 -1.88 -2.60
C ILE A 102 9.71 -1.50 -1.65
N PRO A 103 10.73 -0.75 -2.12
CA PRO A 103 11.75 -0.18 -1.26
C PRO A 103 11.12 0.69 -0.16
N PRO A 104 11.74 0.77 1.03
CA PRO A 104 11.35 1.77 2.00
C PRO A 104 11.68 3.17 1.48
N GLU A 105 10.89 4.17 1.88
CA GLU A 105 11.32 5.56 1.77
C GLU A 105 12.62 5.76 2.55
N GLN A 106 13.64 6.31 1.88
CA GLN A 106 14.83 6.81 2.54
C GLN A 106 14.59 8.28 2.93
N PRO A 107 15.08 8.73 4.09
CA PRO A 107 15.18 10.16 4.38
C PRO A 107 16.06 10.86 3.33
N ASP A 108 15.76 12.11 2.99
CA ASP A 108 16.50 12.85 1.95
C ASP A 108 17.95 13.22 2.34
N TRP A 109 18.41 12.85 3.55
CA TRP A 109 19.77 13.11 4.06
C TRP A 109 20.72 11.91 3.94
N ILE A 110 20.27 10.81 3.32
CA ILE A 110 21.09 9.64 2.94
C ILE A 110 21.40 9.71 1.45
#